data_AF-A0ABD3NX77-F1
#
_entry.id   AF-A0ABD3NX77-F1
#
_cell.length_a   1.000
_cell.length_b   1.000
_cell.length_c   1.000
_cell.angle_alpha   90.00
_cell.angle_beta   90.00
_cell.angle_gamma   90.00
#
_symmetry.space_group_name_H-M   'P 1'
#
loop_
_entity.id
_entity.type
_entity.pdbx_description
1 polymer ?
#
loop_
_entity_poly.entity_id
_entity_poly.type
_entity_poly.pdbx_seq_one_letter_code
_entity_poly.pdbx_strand_id
1 'polypeptide(L)'
;MKFYLFLTLPLTTAFTLPTSHTFTTPKSSLDSALAAEPAGINGSSQPKKVIVLGGDGFCGWPTSLYLSDQGHDVVIVDNLSRRNIDVELGCDSLTPIQSPSVRKRGGMRLSNLALISSCDRCLLLPSEIHERADYYMYLSACPGGNALSSNLDNNSVDAGDDMARSFRHGVNLSHSRFLLRFFHFSPTLFFAVQVRVQAWKEVSGKDIKFVNLDIAKEYDLLVQLIKEEKPDSIVHFAEQRAAPYSMKTSKTKRYTVDNNVGGSNNLCCAVIDSEVDAHIVHLGTMGVYGYGTSGGEIPEGYIDVILPGGREANILHPAYPGSVYHATKCLDALLWQFYQKNDQLRITDLHQGIVWGTNTPQTVRDERLINRFDYDGDYGTVLNRFLMQGAMGVPLTVYGTGGQTRAFIHITDTARCIEIAINNPPKAGERVEIFNQVAETRRVRDVAKLVADQTGVEMNLLPNPRQEAAENELDVSNKKFCSLGLDPITLDEALFNEVTEVVQKYKHRCDPTKILPASFWNKKRAEECASLDPSSVKVKV
;
A
#
# COMPACT_ATOMS: atom_id res chain seq x y z
N MET A 1 50.18 56.94 -17.23
CA MET A 1 51.26 56.08 -17.74
C MET A 1 50.63 54.72 -18.06
N LYS A 2 50.49 54.19 -19.29
CA LYS A 2 50.92 54.52 -20.66
C LYS A 2 49.81 54.01 -21.64
N PHE A 3 49.41 54.88 -22.58
CA PHE A 3 48.99 54.74 -24.00
C PHE A 3 48.24 53.47 -24.50
N TYR A 4 46.98 53.56 -25.00
CA TYR A 4 46.43 54.07 -26.29
C TYR A 4 46.60 53.11 -27.50
N LEU A 5 45.50 52.65 -28.14
CA LEU A 5 45.15 53.01 -29.53
C LEU A 5 43.75 52.51 -29.97
N PHE A 6 42.96 53.43 -30.54
CA PHE A 6 41.73 53.22 -31.31
C PHE A 6 42.04 53.31 -32.81
N LEU A 7 41.40 52.49 -33.65
CA LEU A 7 41.15 52.66 -35.10
C LEU A 7 40.10 51.62 -35.50
N THR A 8 39.11 51.76 -36.40
CA THR A 8 38.36 52.84 -37.09
C THR A 8 37.15 52.11 -37.73
N LEU A 9 35.97 52.76 -37.78
CA LEU A 9 34.70 52.28 -38.42
C LEU A 9 34.76 52.36 -39.98
N PRO A 10 33.83 51.72 -40.75
CA PRO A 10 32.49 52.29 -41.08
C PRO A 10 31.33 51.24 -41.07
N LEU A 11 30.14 51.50 -40.51
CA LEU A 11 28.97 52.26 -41.02
C LEU A 11 28.24 51.63 -42.22
N THR A 12 26.99 51.20 -41.97
CA THR A 12 25.75 51.09 -42.80
C THR A 12 25.03 49.77 -42.43
N THR A 13 23.74 49.68 -42.06
CA THR A 13 22.56 50.44 -42.48
C THR A 13 21.37 50.14 -41.55
N ALA A 14 20.57 51.16 -41.30
CA ALA A 14 19.16 51.22 -40.87
C ALA A 14 18.45 49.94 -40.35
N PHE A 15 18.04 49.99 -39.08
CA PHE A 15 16.95 49.18 -38.52
C PHE A 15 15.70 50.06 -38.37
N THR A 16 14.66 49.75 -39.14
CA THR A 16 13.27 50.16 -38.92
C THR A 16 12.59 49.14 -37.99
N LEU A 17 11.92 49.62 -36.94
CA LEU A 17 11.01 48.84 -36.12
C LEU A 17 9.81 48.35 -36.93
N PRO A 18 9.28 47.17 -36.61
CA PRO A 18 7.84 47.07 -36.43
C PRO A 18 7.45 46.46 -35.08
N THR A 19 6.29 46.90 -34.65
CA THR A 19 5.54 46.63 -33.44
C THR A 19 5.03 45.19 -33.30
N SER A 20 4.73 44.85 -32.04
CA SER A 20 3.90 43.75 -31.52
C SER A 20 4.39 42.31 -31.70
N HIS A 21 5.01 41.78 -30.63
CA HIS A 21 4.93 40.36 -30.31
C HIS A 21 4.24 40.19 -28.96
N THR A 22 3.11 39.50 -29.00
CA THR A 22 2.42 38.89 -27.87
C THR A 22 3.41 38.05 -27.06
N PHE A 23 3.56 38.37 -25.78
CA PHE A 23 4.23 37.52 -24.81
C PHE A 23 3.38 36.24 -24.61
N THR A 24 3.79 35.14 -25.23
CA THR A 24 3.36 33.81 -24.79
C THR A 24 4.23 33.41 -23.61
N THR A 25 3.62 33.33 -22.43
CA THR A 25 4.21 32.71 -21.23
C THR A 25 4.63 31.27 -21.54
N PRO A 26 5.79 30.79 -21.06
CA PRO A 26 6.14 29.38 -21.20
C PRO A 26 5.12 28.53 -20.42
N LYS A 27 4.57 27.48 -21.05
CA LYS A 27 3.83 26.44 -20.32
C LYS A 27 4.76 25.85 -19.25
N SER A 28 4.23 25.66 -18.05
CA SER A 28 4.97 25.11 -16.91
C SER A 28 5.37 23.66 -17.18
N SER A 29 6.46 23.21 -16.56
CA SER A 29 6.93 21.81 -16.53
C SER A 29 5.88 20.82 -15.97
N LEU A 30 4.82 21.32 -15.35
CA LEU A 30 3.75 20.54 -14.71
C LEU A 30 2.64 20.15 -15.70
N ASP A 31 2.28 21.04 -16.64
CA ASP A 31 1.42 20.67 -17.77
C ASP A 31 2.06 19.52 -18.55
N SER A 32 3.39 19.50 -18.68
CA SER A 32 4.10 18.37 -19.28
C SER A 32 4.18 17.13 -18.39
N ALA A 33 4.01 17.20 -17.07
CA ALA A 33 4.03 16.01 -16.20
C ALA A 33 2.67 15.32 -16.09
N LEU A 34 1.58 16.10 -16.08
CA LEU A 34 0.19 15.60 -16.07
C LEU A 34 -0.37 15.36 -17.48
N ALA A 35 0.10 16.09 -18.49
CA ALA A 35 -0.21 15.86 -19.90
C ALA A 35 0.87 15.08 -20.67
N ALA A 36 1.95 14.65 -20.00
CA ALA A 36 2.76 13.56 -20.55
C ALA A 36 1.86 12.33 -20.65
N GLU A 37 1.45 12.01 -21.88
CA GLU A 37 1.35 10.61 -22.31
C GLU A 37 2.52 9.86 -21.66
N PRO A 38 2.29 8.72 -21.00
CA PRO A 38 3.39 7.98 -20.40
C PRO A 38 4.43 7.81 -21.50
N ALA A 39 5.61 8.41 -21.31
CA ALA A 39 6.77 8.02 -22.09
C ALA A 39 6.97 6.57 -21.69
N GLY A 40 6.32 5.66 -22.43
CA GLY A 40 6.47 4.24 -22.25
C GLY A 40 7.97 4.01 -22.28
N ILE A 41 8.49 3.39 -21.22
CA ILE A 41 9.86 2.94 -21.22
C ILE A 41 9.98 2.08 -22.49
N ASN A 42 10.74 2.59 -23.46
CA ASN A 42 10.77 2.07 -24.83
C ASN A 42 11.09 0.57 -24.81
N GLY A 43 10.05 -0.23 -24.96
CA GLY A 43 10.07 -1.68 -24.89
C GLY A 43 8.68 -2.14 -24.49
N SER A 44 7.82 -2.41 -25.47
CA SER A 44 6.51 -3.01 -25.22
C SER A 44 6.70 -4.35 -24.52
N SER A 45 6.68 -4.37 -23.18
CA SER A 45 6.65 -5.59 -22.41
C SER A 45 5.36 -6.32 -22.76
N GLN A 46 5.44 -7.63 -22.98
CA GLN A 46 4.26 -8.45 -23.22
C GLN A 46 3.25 -8.24 -22.09
N PRO A 47 1.94 -8.11 -22.40
CA PRO A 47 0.89 -8.09 -21.38
C PRO A 47 1.07 -9.25 -20.40
N LYS A 48 0.94 -8.96 -19.11
CA LYS A 48 1.08 -9.93 -18.02
C LYS A 48 -0.18 -10.00 -17.20
N LYS A 49 -0.41 -11.14 -16.56
CA LYS A 49 -1.42 -11.31 -15.52
C LYS A 49 -0.83 -10.93 -14.17
N VAL A 50 -1.39 -9.90 -13.53
CA VAL A 50 -0.87 -9.34 -12.28
C VAL A 50 -1.95 -9.37 -11.20
N ILE A 51 -1.67 -10.06 -10.09
CA ILE A 51 -2.46 -9.92 -8.87
C ILE A 51 -1.88 -8.77 -8.03
N VAL A 52 -2.73 -7.84 -7.61
CA VAL A 52 -2.35 -6.74 -6.70
C VAL A 52 -3.05 -6.94 -5.35
N LEU A 53 -2.33 -7.49 -4.39
CA LEU A 53 -2.78 -7.61 -3.01
C LEU A 53 -2.74 -6.23 -2.34
N GLY A 54 -3.81 -5.78 -1.70
CA GLY A 54 -3.92 -4.44 -1.12
C GLY A 54 -4.26 -3.36 -2.16
N GLY A 55 -4.88 -3.75 -3.28
CA GLY A 55 -5.14 -2.87 -4.42
C GLY A 55 -6.18 -1.77 -4.19
N ASP A 56 -6.91 -1.74 -3.08
CA ASP A 56 -7.79 -0.60 -2.74
C ASP A 56 -7.05 0.51 -1.94
N GLY A 57 -5.84 0.20 -1.48
CA GLY A 57 -4.99 1.09 -0.69
C GLY A 57 -4.41 2.29 -1.46
N PHE A 58 -3.67 3.14 -0.74
CA PHE A 58 -3.10 4.39 -1.28
C PHE A 58 -2.12 4.18 -2.44
N CYS A 59 -1.21 3.20 -2.33
CA CYS A 59 -0.30 2.84 -3.42
C CYS A 59 -0.93 1.82 -4.37
N GLY A 60 -1.69 0.86 -3.83
CA GLY A 60 -2.26 -0.25 -4.59
C GLY A 60 -3.26 0.19 -5.65
N TRP A 61 -4.12 1.16 -5.34
CA TRP A 61 -5.14 1.64 -6.27
C TRP A 61 -4.56 2.30 -7.52
N PRO A 62 -3.76 3.39 -7.42
CA PRO A 62 -3.16 4.01 -8.60
C PRO A 62 -2.25 3.04 -9.36
N THR A 63 -1.55 2.12 -8.67
CA THR A 63 -0.75 1.08 -9.32
C THR A 63 -1.62 0.12 -10.14
N SER A 64 -2.77 -0.30 -9.62
CA SER A 64 -3.70 -1.18 -10.35
C SER A 64 -4.25 -0.53 -11.61
N LEU A 65 -4.64 0.74 -11.52
CA LEU A 65 -5.09 1.52 -12.67
C LEU A 65 -3.95 1.69 -13.69
N TYR A 66 -2.75 2.04 -13.22
CA TYR A 66 -1.58 2.21 -14.06
C TYR A 66 -1.23 0.93 -14.83
N LEU A 67 -1.11 -0.22 -14.14
CA LEU A 67 -0.80 -1.50 -14.77
C LEU A 67 -1.88 -1.91 -15.80
N SER A 68 -3.15 -1.68 -15.49
CA SER A 68 -4.25 -1.89 -16.46
C SER A 68 -4.10 -0.97 -17.67
N ASP A 69 -3.75 0.31 -17.46
CA ASP A 69 -3.51 1.29 -18.53
C ASP A 69 -2.32 0.89 -19.42
N GLN A 70 -1.29 0.26 -18.86
CA GLN A 70 -0.15 -0.33 -19.61
C GLN A 70 -0.51 -1.63 -20.33
N GLY A 71 -1.72 -2.17 -20.13
CA GLY A 71 -2.24 -3.33 -20.86
C GLY A 71 -2.12 -4.66 -20.13
N HIS A 72 -1.70 -4.68 -18.86
CA HIS A 72 -1.71 -5.89 -18.04
C HIS A 72 -3.15 -6.31 -17.66
N ASP A 73 -3.36 -7.61 -17.50
CA ASP A 73 -4.59 -8.18 -16.92
C ASP A 73 -4.47 -8.12 -15.39
N VAL A 74 -5.28 -7.27 -14.74
CA VAL A 74 -5.12 -6.93 -13.33
C VAL A 74 -6.26 -7.51 -12.48
N VAL A 75 -5.87 -8.20 -11.41
CA VAL A 75 -6.77 -8.68 -10.36
C VAL A 75 -6.41 -8.01 -9.04
N ILE A 76 -7.31 -7.20 -8.50
CA ILE A 76 -7.18 -6.63 -7.16
C ILE A 76 -7.67 -7.64 -6.12
N VAL A 77 -6.90 -7.82 -5.05
CA VAL A 77 -7.28 -8.60 -3.87
C VAL A 77 -7.18 -7.71 -2.64
N ASP A 78 -8.28 -7.51 -1.92
CA ASP A 78 -8.28 -6.65 -0.73
C ASP A 78 -9.42 -7.01 0.22
N ASN A 79 -9.16 -7.08 1.53
CA ASN A 79 -10.19 -7.32 2.56
C ASN A 79 -10.86 -6.03 3.07
N LEU A 80 -10.48 -4.87 2.55
CA LEU A 80 -10.94 -3.54 2.92
C LEU A 80 -10.67 -3.18 4.38
N SER A 81 -9.75 -3.89 5.05
CA SER A 81 -9.39 -3.67 6.46
C SER A 81 -8.93 -2.24 6.71
N ARG A 82 -8.22 -1.61 5.78
CA ARG A 82 -7.83 -0.20 5.88
C ARG A 82 -9.03 0.72 6.03
N ARG A 83 -10.15 0.48 5.33
CA ARG A 83 -11.38 1.26 5.47
C ARG A 83 -12.06 1.01 6.82
N ASN A 84 -11.99 -0.21 7.34
CA ASN A 84 -12.46 -0.51 8.70
C ASN A 84 -11.62 0.20 9.77
N ILE A 85 -10.31 0.33 9.56
CA ILE A 85 -9.42 1.06 10.46
C ILE A 85 -9.75 2.56 10.48
N ASP A 86 -10.14 3.15 9.34
CA ASP A 86 -10.66 4.54 9.31
C ASP A 86 -11.83 4.70 10.28
N VAL A 87 -12.80 3.77 10.26
CA VAL A 87 -13.93 3.76 11.20
C VAL A 87 -13.49 3.56 12.65
N GLU A 88 -12.57 2.63 12.93
CA GLU A 88 -12.04 2.38 14.28
C GLU A 88 -11.35 3.63 14.87
N LEU A 89 -10.62 4.38 14.05
CA LEU A 89 -9.95 5.61 14.47
C LEU A 89 -10.88 6.84 14.45
N GLY A 90 -12.08 6.70 13.90
CA GLY A 90 -12.98 7.81 13.60
C GLY A 90 -12.31 8.85 12.71
N CYS A 91 -11.49 8.40 11.76
CA CYS A 91 -10.81 9.23 10.77
C CYS A 91 -11.44 9.00 9.40
N ASP A 92 -11.39 10.01 8.54
CA ASP A 92 -11.81 9.90 7.15
C ASP A 92 -10.74 10.48 6.24
N SER A 93 -10.66 9.94 5.03
CA SER A 93 -9.86 10.58 3.98
C SER A 93 -10.44 11.95 3.60
N LEU A 94 -9.54 12.90 3.31
CA LEU A 94 -9.94 14.22 2.84
C LEU A 94 -10.72 14.09 1.52
N THR A 95 -10.21 13.30 0.58
CA THR A 95 -10.90 12.97 -0.66
C THR A 95 -12.01 11.93 -0.39
N PRO A 96 -13.18 12.06 -1.04
CA PRO A 96 -14.30 11.14 -0.80
C PRO A 96 -14.07 9.81 -1.54
N ILE A 97 -13.46 8.85 -0.87
CA ILE A 97 -13.40 7.47 -1.36
C ILE A 97 -14.71 6.79 -0.95
N GLN A 98 -15.79 7.14 -1.65
CA GLN A 98 -17.17 6.86 -1.23
C GLN A 98 -17.37 5.45 -0.67
N SER A 99 -18.06 5.32 0.46
CA SER A 99 -18.97 4.18 0.68
C SER A 99 -20.40 4.70 0.42
N PRO A 100 -21.36 3.90 -0.09
CA PRO A 100 -22.66 4.38 -0.61
C PRO A 100 -23.62 5.07 0.38
N SER A 101 -23.20 5.46 1.57
CA SER A 101 -24.07 6.21 2.49
C SER A 101 -24.40 7.64 2.01
N VAL A 102 -23.88 8.08 0.86
CA VAL A 102 -24.37 9.28 0.14
C VAL A 102 -25.46 8.90 -0.88
N ARG A 103 -26.56 8.34 -0.39
CA ARG A 103 -27.91 8.60 -0.92
C ARG A 103 -28.81 9.00 0.25
N LYS A 104 -28.59 10.20 0.80
CA LYS A 104 -29.64 10.84 1.61
C LYS A 104 -30.82 11.12 0.68
N ARG A 105 -31.97 10.49 0.98
CA ARG A 105 -33.34 10.93 0.66
C ARG A 105 -33.54 11.44 -0.78
N GLY A 106 -33.67 10.50 -1.70
CA GLY A 106 -34.26 10.75 -3.01
C GLY A 106 -34.69 9.40 -3.57
N GLY A 107 -36.00 9.17 -3.61
CA GLY A 107 -36.58 7.86 -3.88
C GLY A 107 -36.08 7.25 -5.18
N MET A 108 -35.40 6.11 -5.08
CA MET A 108 -35.20 5.22 -6.20
C MET A 108 -35.52 3.81 -5.69
N ARG A 109 -36.72 3.33 -6.04
CA ARG A 109 -37.15 1.96 -5.78
C ARG A 109 -36.14 1.03 -6.44
N LEU A 110 -35.53 0.17 -5.64
CA LEU A 110 -34.83 -1.03 -6.13
C LEU A 110 -35.89 -1.98 -6.70
N SER A 111 -36.21 -1.80 -7.97
CA SER A 111 -36.87 -2.81 -8.78
C SER A 111 -36.06 -2.98 -10.06
N ASN A 112 -35.51 -4.18 -10.23
CA ASN A 112 -34.91 -4.70 -11.45
C ASN A 112 -33.50 -4.20 -11.79
N LEU A 113 -32.50 -4.75 -11.09
CA LEU A 113 -31.23 -5.08 -11.73
C LEU A 113 -31.09 -6.61 -11.68
N ALA A 114 -31.50 -7.22 -12.79
CA ALA A 114 -31.29 -8.62 -13.07
C ALA A 114 -29.79 -8.92 -13.07
N LEU A 115 -29.39 -9.90 -12.27
CA LEU A 115 -28.15 -10.65 -12.48
C LEU A 115 -28.20 -11.24 -13.89
N ILE A 116 -27.52 -10.60 -14.84
CA ILE A 116 -27.23 -11.20 -16.13
C ILE A 116 -26.10 -12.20 -15.88
N SER A 117 -26.51 -13.41 -15.52
CA SER A 117 -25.72 -14.63 -15.63
C SER A 117 -25.79 -15.07 -17.09
N SER A 118 -24.81 -14.67 -17.90
CA SER A 118 -24.63 -15.25 -19.23
C SER A 118 -23.97 -16.63 -19.08
N CYS A 119 -24.79 -17.67 -19.01
CA CYS A 119 -24.37 -19.02 -19.37
C CYS A 119 -25.51 -19.67 -20.16
N ASP A 120 -25.50 -19.44 -21.47
CA ASP A 120 -26.33 -20.16 -22.43
C ASP A 120 -25.81 -21.59 -22.55
N ARG A 121 -26.28 -22.48 -21.67
CA ARG A 121 -26.51 -23.92 -21.89
C ARG A 121 -26.85 -24.57 -20.55
N CYS A 122 -28.15 -24.72 -20.30
CA CYS A 122 -28.74 -25.93 -19.69
C CYS A 122 -30.25 -25.67 -19.52
N LEU A 123 -30.98 -25.96 -20.59
CA LEU A 123 -32.42 -26.22 -20.52
C LEU A 123 -32.61 -27.59 -19.86
N LEU A 124 -33.10 -27.67 -18.63
CA LEU A 124 -33.94 -28.78 -18.16
C LEU A 124 -34.94 -28.30 -17.10
N LEU A 125 -36.21 -28.68 -17.34
CA LEU A 125 -37.41 -28.34 -16.58
C LEU A 125 -37.52 -29.09 -15.24
N PRO A 126 -38.36 -28.64 -14.29
CA PRO A 126 -38.38 -29.17 -12.94
C PRO A 126 -39.38 -30.33 -12.77
N SER A 127 -38.90 -31.48 -12.31
CA SER A 127 -39.74 -32.46 -11.62
C SER A 127 -38.88 -33.45 -10.82
N GLU A 128 -39.37 -33.74 -9.61
CA GLU A 128 -39.08 -34.92 -8.77
C GLU A 128 -37.99 -34.82 -7.70
N ILE A 129 -38.51 -34.69 -6.47
CA ILE A 129 -37.95 -34.97 -5.17
C ILE A 129 -37.70 -36.49 -5.05
N HIS A 130 -36.52 -36.94 -4.64
CA HIS A 130 -36.36 -38.09 -3.73
C HIS A 130 -34.93 -38.24 -3.17
N GLU A 131 -34.86 -38.25 -1.83
CA GLU A 131 -34.10 -39.14 -0.95
C GLU A 131 -32.55 -39.26 -0.92
N ARG A 132 -32.08 -39.06 0.33
CA ARG A 132 -30.98 -39.73 1.08
C ARG A 132 -29.61 -39.06 1.19
N ALA A 133 -29.31 -38.69 2.44
CA ALA A 133 -28.02 -38.37 3.01
C ALA A 133 -27.53 -39.56 3.85
N ASP A 134 -26.22 -39.80 3.92
CA ASP A 134 -25.57 -40.45 5.06
C ASP A 134 -24.11 -39.97 5.24
N TYR A 135 -23.71 -39.91 6.51
CA TYR A 135 -22.55 -39.24 7.13
C TYR A 135 -21.56 -40.28 7.70
N TYR A 136 -20.29 -39.89 7.95
CA TYR A 136 -19.39 -40.23 9.10
C TYR A 136 -17.96 -39.78 8.70
N MET A 137 -17.32 -38.72 9.23
CA MET A 137 -16.69 -38.49 10.56
C MET A 137 -15.68 -39.56 11.02
N TYR A 138 -14.39 -39.19 11.16
CA TYR A 138 -13.65 -39.40 12.40
C TYR A 138 -12.49 -38.41 12.59
N LEU A 139 -12.37 -37.99 13.86
CA LEU A 139 -11.44 -37.04 14.45
C LEU A 139 -10.06 -37.66 14.75
N SER A 140 -9.06 -36.79 14.79
CA SER A 140 -7.70 -36.94 15.31
C SER A 140 -7.64 -37.35 16.79
N ALA A 141 -6.71 -38.25 17.12
CA ALA A 141 -6.28 -38.54 18.49
C ALA A 141 -4.75 -38.33 18.64
N CYS A 142 -4.34 -37.66 19.73
CA CYS A 142 -2.96 -37.65 20.24
C CYS A 142 -2.70 -38.91 21.12
N PRO A 143 -1.43 -39.33 21.34
CA PRO A 143 -1.11 -40.73 21.63
C PRO A 143 -0.71 -41.06 23.08
N GLY A 144 -0.78 -42.38 23.38
CA GLY A 144 -0.10 -43.11 24.47
C GLY A 144 -1.03 -43.50 25.62
N GLY A 145 -1.51 -44.74 25.80
CA GLY A 145 -0.79 -46.03 25.95
C GLY A 145 -0.49 -46.23 27.45
N ASN A 146 -0.81 -47.31 28.18
CA ASN A 146 -1.12 -48.73 27.93
C ASN A 146 -1.95 -49.22 29.14
N ALA A 147 -3.02 -50.01 28.92
CA ALA A 147 -3.09 -51.48 29.10
C ALA A 147 -3.08 -52.00 30.55
N LEU A 148 -4.08 -52.85 30.84
CA LEU A 148 -4.22 -53.94 31.85
C LEU A 148 -5.63 -53.88 32.45
N SER A 149 -6.57 -54.69 31.95
CA SER A 149 -6.87 -56.08 32.33
C SER A 149 -7.68 -56.22 33.63
N SER A 150 -8.89 -56.75 33.41
CA SER A 150 -9.61 -57.73 34.22
C SER A 150 -10.13 -57.36 35.62
N ASN A 151 -11.44 -57.61 35.73
CA ASN A 151 -12.20 -58.08 36.89
C ASN A 151 -12.42 -57.07 38.01
N LEU A 152 -13.68 -56.64 38.15
CA LEU A 152 -14.36 -56.61 39.43
C LEU A 152 -15.89 -56.71 39.20
N ASP A 153 -16.45 -57.75 39.83
CA ASP A 153 -17.87 -57.96 40.07
C ASP A 153 -18.49 -56.86 40.95
N ASN A 154 -19.83 -56.87 40.92
CA ASN A 154 -20.78 -56.45 41.96
C ASN A 154 -21.36 -55.03 41.93
N ASN A 155 -22.67 -55.06 41.65
CA ASN A 155 -23.75 -54.36 42.35
C ASN A 155 -23.78 -52.82 42.26
N SER A 156 -24.80 -52.30 41.57
CA SER A 156 -26.11 -52.01 42.21
C SER A 156 -26.92 -50.93 41.45
N VAL A 157 -28.12 -51.38 41.04
CA VAL A 157 -29.43 -50.69 40.91
C VAL A 157 -29.63 -49.48 39.98
N ASP A 158 -30.68 -49.66 39.16
CA ASP A 158 -31.66 -48.69 38.64
C ASP A 158 -31.21 -47.57 37.69
N ALA A 159 -31.36 -47.83 36.39
CA ALA A 159 -32.55 -47.40 35.65
C ALA A 159 -32.37 -47.76 34.15
N GLY A 160 -33.01 -48.86 33.72
CA GLY A 160 -33.36 -49.06 32.30
C GLY A 160 -34.48 -48.09 31.91
N ASP A 161 -34.77 -47.82 30.65
CA ASP A 161 -34.29 -48.33 29.38
C ASP A 161 -34.57 -47.19 28.38
N ASP A 162 -33.69 -47.02 27.40
CA ASP A 162 -34.00 -47.35 26.00
C ASP A 162 -33.16 -46.48 25.06
N MET A 163 -31.97 -47.00 24.74
CA MET A 163 -31.24 -46.63 23.54
C MET A 163 -30.96 -47.90 22.75
N ALA A 164 -31.31 -47.84 21.46
CA ALA A 164 -30.70 -48.54 20.34
C ALA A 164 -31.31 -49.87 19.86
N ARG A 165 -31.68 -49.86 18.58
CA ARG A 165 -31.15 -50.82 17.58
C ARG A 165 -30.79 -50.02 16.31
N SER A 166 -29.51 -49.77 16.06
CA SER A 166 -28.61 -50.56 15.17
C SER A 166 -28.79 -50.26 13.67
N PHE A 167 -27.80 -50.29 12.76
CA PHE A 167 -26.34 -50.04 12.69
C PHE A 167 -25.94 -50.44 11.23
N ARG A 168 -24.98 -49.72 10.60
CA ARG A 168 -24.09 -50.11 9.44
C ARG A 168 -24.63 -49.98 7.99
N HIS A 169 -23.92 -49.54 6.92
CA HIS A 169 -22.54 -49.01 6.66
C HIS A 169 -22.39 -48.48 5.18
N GLY A 170 -21.63 -47.38 4.97
CA GLY A 170 -20.75 -46.97 3.80
C GLY A 170 -21.33 -46.77 2.37
N VAL A 171 -21.02 -45.76 1.52
CA VAL A 171 -19.75 -45.08 1.14
C VAL A 171 -19.96 -43.74 0.34
N ASN A 172 -19.16 -42.69 0.69
CA ASN A 172 -18.58 -41.48 0.01
C ASN A 172 -19.19 -40.60 -1.15
N LEU A 173 -19.17 -39.27 -0.86
CA LEU A 173 -18.61 -38.07 -1.56
C LEU A 173 -19.40 -37.18 -2.57
N SER A 174 -19.55 -35.91 -2.15
CA SER A 174 -19.36 -34.62 -2.88
C SER A 174 -20.58 -33.66 -2.96
N HIS A 175 -20.26 -32.36 -2.82
CA HIS A 175 -21.05 -31.14 -3.06
C HIS A 175 -21.71 -30.39 -1.87
N SER A 176 -20.95 -29.38 -1.42
CA SER A 176 -21.35 -27.97 -1.26
C SER A 176 -22.37 -27.58 -0.17
N ARG A 177 -21.83 -27.21 1.00
CA ARG A 177 -22.44 -26.17 1.86
C ARG A 177 -21.71 -24.84 1.64
N PHE A 178 -22.15 -24.08 0.65
CA PHE A 178 -21.94 -22.63 0.60
C PHE A 178 -23.14 -21.99 1.32
N LEU A 179 -23.13 -22.03 2.66
CA LEU A 179 -24.18 -21.42 3.49
C LEU A 179 -23.56 -20.33 4.35
N LEU A 180 -23.79 -19.10 3.87
CA LEU A 180 -23.89 -17.83 4.59
C LEU A 180 -23.16 -17.75 5.94
N ARG A 181 -21.95 -17.19 5.92
CA ARG A 181 -21.42 -16.42 7.05
C ARG A 181 -21.46 -14.93 6.71
N PHE A 182 -22.60 -14.30 6.98
CA PHE A 182 -22.65 -12.86 7.24
C PHE A 182 -22.34 -12.65 8.72
N PHE A 183 -21.07 -12.43 9.07
CA PHE A 183 -20.72 -11.88 10.37
C PHE A 183 -19.83 -10.65 10.15
N HIS A 184 -20.31 -9.50 10.63
CA HIS A 184 -19.60 -8.21 10.71
C HIS A 184 -19.10 -7.62 9.38
N PHE A 185 -19.94 -7.65 8.34
CA PHE A 185 -19.65 -6.95 7.10
C PHE A 185 -20.49 -5.68 6.99
N SER A 186 -19.87 -4.56 6.64
CA SER A 186 -20.60 -3.37 6.20
C SER A 186 -20.79 -3.45 4.69
N PRO A 187 -22.00 -3.76 4.17
CA PRO A 187 -22.25 -3.91 2.73
C PRO A 187 -21.78 -2.70 1.92
N THR A 188 -21.75 -1.53 2.55
CA THR A 188 -21.34 -0.26 1.95
C THR A 188 -19.88 -0.26 1.49
N LEU A 189 -18.97 -0.96 2.15
CA LEU A 189 -17.56 -0.95 1.76
C LEU A 189 -17.30 -1.75 0.48
N PHE A 190 -18.00 -2.87 0.29
CA PHE A 190 -17.88 -3.66 -0.94
C PHE A 190 -18.38 -2.89 -2.17
N PHE A 191 -19.50 -2.19 -2.03
CA PHE A 191 -20.04 -1.37 -3.12
C PHE A 191 -19.11 -0.21 -3.51
N ALA A 192 -18.27 0.28 -2.59
CA ALA A 192 -17.31 1.35 -2.86
C ALA A 192 -16.29 0.98 -3.94
N VAL A 193 -15.62 -0.15 -3.78
CA VAL A 193 -14.56 -0.58 -4.70
C VAL A 193 -15.12 -1.00 -6.05
N GLN A 194 -16.32 -1.60 -6.08
CA GLN A 194 -17.03 -1.92 -7.31
C GLN A 194 -17.34 -0.66 -8.14
N VAL A 195 -17.71 0.46 -7.49
CA VAL A 195 -17.90 1.74 -8.19
C VAL A 195 -16.60 2.21 -8.84
N ARG A 196 -15.45 2.06 -8.17
CA ARG A 196 -14.14 2.48 -8.72
C ARG A 196 -13.74 1.63 -9.93
N VAL A 197 -13.88 0.31 -9.82
CA VAL A 197 -13.59 -0.63 -10.92
C VAL A 197 -14.52 -0.39 -12.12
N GLN A 198 -15.81 -0.18 -11.87
CA GLN A 198 -16.79 0.14 -12.91
C GLN A 198 -16.48 1.47 -13.59
N ALA A 199 -16.11 2.50 -12.81
CA ALA A 199 -15.68 3.79 -13.37
C ALA A 199 -14.43 3.62 -14.26
N TRP A 200 -13.49 2.76 -13.87
CA TRP A 200 -12.30 2.49 -14.70
C TRP A 200 -12.68 1.87 -16.03
N LYS A 201 -13.57 0.87 -16.02
CA LYS A 201 -14.11 0.26 -17.24
C LYS A 201 -14.77 1.29 -18.16
N GLU A 202 -15.56 2.21 -17.59
CA GLU A 202 -16.25 3.26 -18.34
C GLU A 202 -15.28 4.24 -19.03
N VAL A 203 -14.20 4.64 -18.35
CA VAL A 203 -13.26 5.63 -18.91
C VAL A 203 -12.14 5.04 -19.75
N SER A 204 -11.79 3.76 -19.55
CA SER A 204 -10.66 3.11 -20.23
C SER A 204 -11.07 1.97 -21.18
N GLY A 205 -12.29 1.43 -21.03
CA GLY A 205 -12.72 0.20 -21.70
C GLY A 205 -12.09 -1.09 -21.12
N LYS A 206 -11.25 -0.99 -20.09
CA LYS A 206 -10.50 -2.12 -19.51
C LYS A 206 -11.15 -2.61 -18.20
N ASP A 207 -11.21 -3.92 -18.05
CA ASP A 207 -11.71 -4.56 -16.83
C ASP A 207 -10.58 -4.77 -15.81
N ILE A 208 -10.90 -4.59 -14.53
CA ILE A 208 -10.06 -5.00 -13.40
C ILE A 208 -10.91 -5.91 -12.54
N LYS A 209 -10.47 -7.15 -12.29
CA LYS A 209 -11.20 -8.06 -11.39
C LYS A 209 -10.97 -7.64 -9.95
N PHE A 210 -12.00 -7.67 -9.09
CA PHE A 210 -11.86 -7.46 -7.66
C PHE A 210 -12.25 -8.72 -6.88
N VAL A 211 -11.40 -9.12 -5.93
CA VAL A 211 -11.59 -10.26 -5.04
C VAL A 211 -11.48 -9.78 -3.59
N ASN A 212 -12.54 -9.98 -2.81
CA ASN A 212 -12.52 -9.68 -1.38
C ASN A 212 -11.96 -10.89 -0.62
N LEU A 213 -10.75 -10.77 -0.09
CA LEU A 213 -10.04 -11.86 0.58
C LEU A 213 -9.01 -11.32 1.58
N ASP A 214 -8.98 -11.90 2.77
CA ASP A 214 -7.97 -11.65 3.79
C ASP A 214 -6.82 -12.66 3.68
N ILE A 215 -5.70 -12.25 3.08
CA ILE A 215 -4.55 -13.13 2.83
C ILE A 215 -3.92 -13.68 4.13
N ALA A 216 -4.13 -13.02 5.28
CA ALA A 216 -3.59 -13.45 6.55
C ALA A 216 -4.49 -14.50 7.25
N LYS A 217 -5.74 -14.69 6.78
CA LYS A 217 -6.74 -15.56 7.42
C LYS A 217 -7.36 -16.61 6.50
N GLU A 218 -7.41 -16.35 5.20
CA GLU A 218 -8.14 -17.16 4.22
C GLU A 218 -7.17 -17.86 3.25
N TYR A 219 -6.26 -18.66 3.82
CA TYR A 219 -5.16 -19.31 3.10
C TYR A 219 -5.63 -20.16 1.91
N ASP A 220 -6.60 -21.06 2.12
CA ASP A 220 -7.06 -21.98 1.06
C ASP A 220 -7.66 -21.23 -0.14
N LEU A 221 -8.33 -20.10 0.12
CA LEU A 221 -8.88 -19.24 -0.93
C LEU A 221 -7.78 -18.51 -1.69
N LEU A 222 -6.69 -18.11 -1.01
CA LEU A 222 -5.52 -17.51 -1.65
C LEU A 222 -4.85 -18.52 -2.60
N VAL A 223 -4.64 -19.76 -2.15
CA VAL A 223 -4.10 -20.84 -3.00
C VAL A 223 -4.99 -21.07 -4.22
N GLN A 224 -6.30 -21.18 -4.01
CA GLN A 224 -7.26 -21.37 -5.10
C GLN A 224 -7.21 -20.22 -6.11
N LEU A 225 -7.18 -18.97 -5.63
CA LEU A 225 -7.10 -17.80 -6.49
C LEU A 225 -5.85 -17.82 -7.37
N ILE A 226 -4.68 -18.14 -6.80
CA ILE A 226 -3.43 -18.20 -7.57
C ILE A 226 -3.50 -19.32 -8.62
N LYS A 227 -4.06 -20.49 -8.29
CA LYS A 227 -4.26 -21.59 -9.25
C LYS A 227 -5.20 -21.24 -10.41
N GLU A 228 -6.25 -20.49 -10.12
CA GLU A 228 -7.26 -20.08 -11.11
C GLU A 228 -6.76 -18.96 -12.02
N GLU A 229 -6.16 -17.92 -11.44
CA GLU A 229 -5.69 -16.74 -12.19
C GLU A 229 -4.35 -16.96 -12.88
N LYS A 230 -3.51 -17.86 -12.36
CA LYS A 230 -2.16 -18.17 -12.88
C LYS A 230 -1.34 -16.89 -13.15
N PRO A 231 -1.13 -16.03 -12.15
CA PRO A 231 -0.44 -14.76 -12.36
C PRO A 231 1.02 -14.94 -12.77
N ASP A 232 1.50 -14.08 -13.67
CA ASP A 232 2.93 -13.92 -13.94
C ASP A 232 3.63 -13.21 -12.77
N SER A 233 2.92 -12.31 -12.10
CA SER A 233 3.44 -11.52 -10.98
C SER A 233 2.38 -11.22 -9.93
N ILE A 234 2.81 -11.17 -8.67
CA ILE A 234 1.98 -10.79 -7.52
C ILE A 234 2.63 -9.58 -6.86
N VAL A 235 1.93 -8.46 -6.84
CA VAL A 235 2.34 -7.25 -6.13
C VAL A 235 1.71 -7.26 -4.74
N HIS A 236 2.53 -7.18 -3.69
CA HIS A 236 2.08 -7.28 -2.31
C HIS A 236 2.12 -5.92 -1.58
N PHE A 237 0.94 -5.29 -1.48
CA PHE A 237 0.68 -4.11 -0.66
C PHE A 237 -0.22 -4.42 0.56
N ALA A 238 -0.67 -5.66 0.74
CA ALA A 238 -1.74 -6.04 1.68
C ALA A 238 -1.27 -6.13 3.14
N GLU A 239 -0.82 -5.00 3.69
CA GLU A 239 -0.23 -4.94 5.02
C GLU A 239 -0.63 -3.67 5.78
N GLN A 240 -0.65 -3.76 7.11
CA GLN A 240 -0.78 -2.62 8.01
C GLN A 240 0.50 -1.79 7.93
N ARG A 241 0.42 -0.63 7.26
CA ARG A 241 1.58 0.21 6.88
C ARG A 241 1.90 1.42 7.77
N ALA A 242 1.04 1.76 8.71
CA ALA A 242 1.19 2.94 9.55
C ALA A 242 2.04 2.66 10.79
N ALA A 243 3.22 3.30 10.85
CA ALA A 243 4.06 3.29 12.05
C ALA A 243 3.32 3.80 13.30
N PRO A 244 2.61 4.95 13.29
CA PRO A 244 1.86 5.40 14.46
C PRO A 244 0.80 4.39 14.91
N TYR A 245 0.00 3.85 13.98
CA TYR A 245 -1.00 2.82 14.29
C TYR A 245 -0.37 1.61 14.98
N SER A 246 0.77 1.13 14.45
CA SER A 246 1.52 0.01 15.05
C SER A 246 2.05 0.30 16.46
N MET A 247 2.05 1.55 16.91
CA MET A 247 2.53 1.95 18.25
C MET A 247 1.40 2.34 19.20
N LYS A 248 0.17 2.51 18.69
CA LYS A 248 -0.97 3.10 19.41
C LYS A 248 -1.39 2.33 20.66
N THR A 249 -1.59 1.01 20.55
CA THR A 249 -2.02 0.16 21.67
C THR A 249 -1.37 -1.23 21.59
N SER A 250 -1.51 -2.04 22.65
CA SER A 250 -1.06 -3.44 22.61
C SER A 250 -1.81 -4.26 21.55
N LYS A 251 -3.10 -3.96 21.31
CA LYS A 251 -3.93 -4.59 20.27
C LYS A 251 -3.35 -4.29 18.88
N THR A 252 -3.09 -3.02 18.57
CA THR A 252 -2.61 -2.61 17.24
C THR A 252 -1.19 -3.09 16.96
N LYS A 253 -0.33 -3.17 18.00
CA LYS A 253 1.00 -3.80 17.92
C LYS A 253 0.92 -5.24 17.46
N ARG A 254 0.14 -6.08 18.16
CA ARG A 254 -0.02 -7.51 17.81
C ARG A 254 -0.65 -7.69 16.44
N TYR A 255 -1.74 -6.96 16.17
CA TYR A 255 -2.40 -7.01 14.86
C TYR A 255 -1.42 -6.70 13.72
N THR A 256 -0.54 -5.70 13.87
CA THR A 256 0.44 -5.37 12.83
C THR A 256 1.36 -6.55 12.52
N VAL A 257 1.85 -7.24 13.55
CA VAL A 257 2.72 -8.43 13.37
C VAL A 257 1.93 -9.59 12.78
N ASP A 258 0.78 -9.93 13.38
CA ASP A 258 -0.05 -11.05 12.96
C ASP A 258 -0.54 -10.91 11.51
N ASN A 259 -0.88 -9.68 11.10
CA ASN A 259 -1.34 -9.37 9.76
C ASN A 259 -0.21 -9.40 8.75
N ASN A 260 0.88 -8.66 9.00
CA ASN A 260 1.91 -8.44 8.00
C ASN A 260 2.74 -9.71 7.79
N VAL A 261 3.36 -10.21 8.85
CA VAL A 261 4.24 -11.39 8.77
C VAL A 261 3.43 -12.63 8.42
N GLY A 262 2.21 -12.77 8.98
CA GLY A 262 1.31 -13.87 8.67
C GLY A 262 0.85 -13.87 7.20
N GLY A 263 0.43 -12.72 6.68
CA GLY A 263 0.02 -12.57 5.28
C GLY A 263 1.17 -12.80 4.30
N SER A 264 2.35 -12.25 4.59
CA SER A 264 3.57 -12.45 3.79
C SER A 264 4.03 -13.91 3.76
N ASN A 265 4.02 -14.58 4.92
CA ASN A 265 4.32 -16.02 4.99
C ASN A 265 3.29 -16.85 4.22
N ASN A 266 1.99 -16.55 4.39
CA ASN A 266 0.92 -17.22 3.64
C ASN A 266 1.08 -17.03 2.13
N LEU A 267 1.50 -15.85 1.66
CA LEU A 267 1.77 -15.62 0.25
C LEU A 267 2.88 -16.54 -0.29
N CYS A 268 4.01 -16.64 0.41
CA CYS A 268 5.08 -17.57 0.02
C CYS A 268 4.57 -19.00 -0.09
N CYS A 269 3.92 -19.52 0.96
CA CYS A 269 3.38 -20.86 0.96
C CYS A 269 2.34 -21.05 -0.15
N ALA A 270 1.46 -20.07 -0.37
CA ALA A 270 0.41 -20.18 -1.36
C ALA A 270 0.94 -20.20 -2.79
N VAL A 271 2.00 -19.45 -3.09
CA VAL A 271 2.70 -19.54 -4.39
C VAL A 271 3.28 -20.95 -4.58
N ILE A 272 3.92 -21.51 -3.55
CA ILE A 272 4.48 -22.87 -3.59
C ILE A 272 3.38 -23.93 -3.79
N ASP A 273 2.34 -23.93 -2.96
CA ASP A 273 1.21 -24.88 -3.01
C ASP A 273 0.33 -24.73 -4.26
N SER A 274 0.38 -23.55 -4.89
CA SER A 274 -0.28 -23.30 -6.17
C SER A 274 0.41 -23.96 -7.35
N GLU A 275 1.71 -24.27 -7.22
CA GLU A 275 2.60 -24.71 -8.30
C GLU A 275 2.65 -23.71 -9.48
N VAL A 276 2.38 -22.42 -9.20
CA VAL A 276 2.49 -21.33 -10.17
C VAL A 276 3.81 -20.60 -9.96
N ASP A 277 4.62 -20.45 -11.02
CA ASP A 277 5.86 -19.66 -10.99
C ASP A 277 5.56 -18.15 -11.10
N ALA A 278 4.99 -17.59 -10.03
CA ALA A 278 4.71 -16.17 -9.93
C ALA A 278 5.90 -15.39 -9.36
N HIS A 279 6.24 -14.26 -9.99
CA HIS A 279 7.19 -13.30 -9.42
C HIS A 279 6.53 -12.46 -8.33
N ILE A 280 7.09 -12.45 -7.12
CA ILE A 280 6.59 -11.63 -6.01
C ILE A 280 7.30 -10.27 -6.02
N VAL A 281 6.54 -9.19 -6.13
CA VAL A 281 7.01 -7.82 -5.94
C VAL A 281 6.44 -7.28 -4.64
N HIS A 282 7.26 -7.20 -3.60
CA HIS A 282 6.84 -6.78 -2.27
C HIS A 282 7.15 -5.30 -2.03
N LEU A 283 6.20 -4.58 -1.42
CA LEU A 283 6.44 -3.23 -0.94
C LEU A 283 7.11 -3.25 0.44
N GLY A 284 8.44 -3.18 0.47
CA GLY A 284 9.22 -2.94 1.69
C GLY A 284 9.15 -1.49 2.17
N THR A 285 10.20 -1.04 2.87
CA THR A 285 10.29 0.35 3.35
C THR A 285 11.74 0.75 3.57
N MET A 286 12.08 2.01 3.29
CA MET A 286 13.38 2.56 3.68
C MET A 286 13.67 2.47 5.18
N GLY A 287 12.63 2.34 6.03
CA GLY A 287 12.80 2.19 7.46
C GLY A 287 13.40 0.85 7.92
N VAL A 288 13.64 -0.12 7.02
CA VAL A 288 14.38 -1.34 7.36
C VAL A 288 15.84 -1.06 7.67
N TYR A 289 16.45 -0.09 6.99
CA TYR A 289 17.82 0.36 7.26
C TYR A 289 17.92 1.22 8.53
N GLY A 290 16.77 1.67 9.04
CA GLY A 290 16.67 2.64 10.12
C GLY A 290 16.81 4.09 9.67
N TYR A 291 16.61 5.00 10.62
CA TYR A 291 16.62 6.45 10.39
C TYR A 291 17.73 7.16 11.18
N GLY A 292 18.79 6.43 11.52
CA GLY A 292 20.01 7.01 12.09
C GLY A 292 20.87 7.69 11.03
N THR A 293 22.04 8.20 11.44
CA THR A 293 23.07 8.62 10.50
C THR A 293 23.72 7.38 9.91
N SER A 294 23.60 7.20 8.59
CA SER A 294 24.09 6.00 7.88
C SER A 294 25.61 5.90 7.83
N GLY A 295 26.33 7.03 7.95
CA GLY A 295 27.79 7.09 7.82
C GLY A 295 28.30 6.92 6.38
N GLY A 296 27.39 6.87 5.41
CA GLY A 296 27.65 6.71 3.98
C GLY A 296 26.36 6.50 3.17
N GLU A 297 26.49 6.37 1.85
CA GLU A 297 25.37 6.03 0.95
C GLU A 297 24.81 4.64 1.32
N ILE A 298 23.52 4.55 1.66
CA ILE A 298 22.86 3.27 1.92
C ILE A 298 22.70 2.51 0.59
N PRO A 299 23.22 1.28 0.48
CA PRO A 299 23.14 0.49 -0.75
C PRO A 299 21.73 -0.09 -0.94
N GLU A 300 21.50 -0.72 -2.10
CA GLU A 300 20.24 -1.37 -2.42
C GLU A 300 20.23 -2.82 -1.89
N GLY A 301 19.98 -2.92 -0.58
CA GLY A 301 19.70 -4.16 0.16
C GLY A 301 20.93 -4.92 0.69
N TYR A 302 22.04 -4.90 -0.04
CA TYR A 302 23.25 -5.67 0.29
C TYR A 302 24.45 -4.77 0.48
N ILE A 303 25.34 -5.11 1.42
CA ILE A 303 26.53 -4.34 1.77
C ILE A 303 27.77 -5.22 1.79
N ASP A 304 28.86 -4.71 1.23
CA ASP A 304 30.18 -5.33 1.30
C ASP A 304 30.83 -5.00 2.66
N VAL A 305 31.29 -6.04 3.35
CA VAL A 305 31.88 -5.94 4.68
C VAL A 305 33.19 -6.71 4.77
N ILE A 306 34.08 -6.26 5.66
CA ILE A 306 35.28 -6.99 6.06
C ILE A 306 35.02 -7.61 7.42
N LEU A 307 34.91 -8.93 7.46
CA LEU A 307 34.72 -9.73 8.66
C LEU A 307 36.04 -9.90 9.44
N PRO A 308 35.98 -10.28 10.73
CA PRO A 308 37.17 -10.59 11.51
C PRO A 308 38.12 -11.54 10.78
N GLY A 309 39.41 -11.18 10.78
CA GLY A 309 40.45 -11.87 10.01
C GLY A 309 40.64 -11.36 8.57
N GLY A 310 40.06 -10.22 8.21
CA GLY A 310 40.24 -9.61 6.89
C GLY A 310 39.44 -10.28 5.76
N ARG A 311 38.40 -11.06 6.10
CA ARG A 311 37.61 -11.80 5.12
C ARG A 311 36.52 -10.92 4.55
N GLU A 312 36.50 -10.73 3.24
CA GLU A 312 35.45 -9.98 2.55
C GLU A 312 34.17 -10.82 2.43
N ALA A 313 33.01 -10.18 2.58
CA ALA A 313 31.71 -10.80 2.39
C ALA A 313 30.69 -9.76 1.89
N ASN A 314 29.74 -10.19 1.05
CA ASN A 314 28.55 -9.42 0.72
C ASN A 314 27.38 -9.99 1.54
N ILE A 315 26.80 -9.16 2.40
CA ILE A 315 25.73 -9.56 3.32
C ILE A 315 24.49 -8.72 3.12
N LEU A 316 23.34 -9.23 3.56
CA LEU A 316 22.14 -8.39 3.69
C LEU A 316 22.44 -7.22 4.64
N HIS A 317 22.02 -6.02 4.26
CA HIS A 317 22.23 -4.84 5.09
C HIS A 317 21.59 -5.05 6.48
N PRO A 318 22.29 -4.69 7.58
CA PRO A 318 21.74 -4.81 8.92
C PRO A 318 20.40 -4.08 9.07
N ALA A 319 19.39 -4.79 9.57
CA ALA A 319 18.08 -4.23 9.86
C ALA A 319 18.10 -3.40 11.15
N TYR A 320 17.51 -2.20 11.13
CA TYR A 320 17.43 -1.31 12.29
C TYR A 320 16.08 -0.57 12.37
N PRO A 321 14.96 -1.29 12.59
CA PRO A 321 13.62 -0.73 12.49
C PRO A 321 13.28 0.29 13.58
N GLY A 322 12.56 1.35 13.21
CA GLY A 322 12.13 2.40 14.13
C GLY A 322 10.76 2.19 14.79
N SER A 323 9.97 1.18 14.43
CA SER A 323 8.65 0.88 15.02
C SER A 323 8.26 -0.57 14.80
N VAL A 324 7.12 -1.01 15.38
CA VAL A 324 6.60 -2.38 15.14
C VAL A 324 6.30 -2.61 13.67
N TYR A 325 5.67 -1.67 12.97
CA TYR A 325 5.50 -1.74 11.50
C TYR A 325 6.83 -1.94 10.75
N HIS A 326 7.85 -1.12 11.01
CA HIS A 326 9.13 -1.28 10.32
C HIS A 326 9.80 -2.61 10.69
N ALA A 327 9.60 -3.11 11.91
CA ALA A 327 10.10 -4.40 12.33
C ALA A 327 9.43 -5.55 11.57
N THR A 328 8.12 -5.48 11.27
CA THR A 328 7.49 -6.52 10.43
C THR A 328 8.12 -6.55 9.05
N LYS A 329 8.40 -5.39 8.44
CA LYS A 329 9.07 -5.31 7.14
C LYS A 329 10.48 -5.90 7.13
N CYS A 330 11.18 -5.80 8.26
CA CYS A 330 12.46 -6.51 8.43
C CYS A 330 12.27 -8.03 8.52
N LEU A 331 11.21 -8.49 9.19
CA LEU A 331 10.86 -9.91 9.26
C LEU A 331 10.45 -10.45 7.89
N ASP A 332 9.64 -9.70 7.14
CA ASP A 332 9.27 -10.05 5.76
C ASP A 332 10.52 -10.18 4.88
N ALA A 333 11.44 -9.22 4.95
CA ALA A 333 12.72 -9.28 4.22
C ALA A 333 13.51 -10.56 4.53
N LEU A 334 13.54 -11.00 5.80
CA LEU A 334 14.18 -12.26 6.19
C LEU A 334 13.42 -13.50 5.67
N LEU A 335 12.08 -13.48 5.69
CA LEU A 335 11.27 -14.54 5.10
C LEU A 335 11.54 -14.65 3.60
N TRP A 336 11.65 -13.53 2.88
CA TRP A 336 11.98 -13.53 1.45
C TRP A 336 13.33 -14.20 1.19
N GLN A 337 14.38 -13.88 1.96
CA GLN A 337 15.68 -14.55 1.83
C GLN A 337 15.57 -16.06 2.08
N PHE A 338 14.78 -16.47 3.08
CA PHE A 338 14.60 -17.87 3.43
C PHE A 338 13.90 -18.66 2.32
N TYR A 339 12.74 -18.19 1.86
CA TYR A 339 11.97 -18.86 0.83
C TYR A 339 12.64 -18.80 -0.55
N GLN A 340 13.36 -17.72 -0.87
CA GLN A 340 14.19 -17.71 -2.07
C GLN A 340 15.27 -18.80 -1.98
N LYS A 341 15.98 -18.90 -0.85
CA LYS A 341 17.04 -19.89 -0.69
C LYS A 341 16.51 -21.34 -0.70
N ASN A 342 15.41 -21.60 -0.02
CA ASN A 342 14.88 -22.94 0.20
C ASN A 342 13.98 -23.42 -0.94
N ASP A 343 13.10 -22.53 -1.42
CA ASP A 343 12.02 -22.86 -2.34
C ASP A 343 12.17 -22.15 -3.71
N GLN A 344 13.26 -21.41 -3.90
CA GLN A 344 13.64 -20.77 -5.17
C GLN A 344 12.62 -19.74 -5.68
N LEU A 345 11.82 -19.15 -4.79
CA LEU A 345 10.87 -18.09 -5.13
C LEU A 345 11.58 -16.88 -5.75
N ARG A 346 11.01 -16.36 -6.84
CA ARG A 346 11.46 -15.12 -7.50
C ARG A 346 10.87 -13.94 -6.76
N ILE A 347 11.70 -13.17 -6.06
CA ILE A 347 11.23 -12.08 -5.18
C ILE A 347 12.02 -10.80 -5.47
N THR A 348 11.28 -9.71 -5.61
CA THR A 348 11.81 -8.34 -5.60
C THR A 348 11.23 -7.59 -4.40
N ASP A 349 12.09 -7.08 -3.52
CA ASP A 349 11.71 -6.30 -2.34
C ASP A 349 12.03 -4.81 -2.57
N LEU A 350 11.00 -3.97 -2.52
CA LEU A 350 11.09 -2.55 -2.85
C LEU A 350 11.12 -1.69 -1.59
N HIS A 351 12.29 -1.15 -1.24
CA HIS A 351 12.46 -0.31 -0.06
C HIS A 351 12.04 1.12 -0.37
N GLN A 352 10.77 1.39 -0.17
CA GLN A 352 10.16 2.64 -0.60
C GLN A 352 10.33 3.79 0.40
N GLY A 353 10.58 4.98 -0.14
CA GLY A 353 10.53 6.25 0.60
C GLY A 353 9.11 6.67 0.96
N ILE A 354 9.00 7.82 1.64
CA ILE A 354 7.73 8.46 1.95
C ILE A 354 7.07 8.92 0.66
N VAL A 355 5.90 8.38 0.38
CA VAL A 355 5.12 8.79 -0.78
C VAL A 355 4.44 10.12 -0.53
N TRP A 356 4.49 10.97 -1.55
CA TRP A 356 3.75 12.21 -1.64
C TRP A 356 3.05 12.33 -3.00
N GLY A 357 2.15 13.30 -3.11
CA GLY A 357 1.21 13.39 -4.23
C GLY A 357 -0.03 12.53 -3.96
N THR A 358 -1.10 12.79 -4.70
CA THR A 358 -2.37 12.06 -4.54
C THR A 358 -2.87 11.55 -5.86
N ASN A 359 -2.78 12.34 -6.92
CA ASN A 359 -3.26 11.92 -8.21
C ASN A 359 -2.17 11.32 -9.10
N THR A 360 -2.62 10.49 -10.03
CA THR A 360 -1.87 10.04 -11.20
C THR A 360 -2.68 10.36 -12.46
N PRO A 361 -2.09 10.27 -13.66
CA PRO A 361 -2.82 10.47 -14.91
C PRO A 361 -4.08 9.59 -15.06
N GLN A 362 -4.13 8.45 -14.37
CA GLN A 362 -5.29 7.57 -14.34
C GLN A 362 -6.36 8.01 -13.33
N THR A 363 -5.96 8.41 -12.11
CA THR A 363 -6.92 8.74 -11.05
C THR A 363 -7.65 10.06 -11.30
N VAL A 364 -7.07 10.98 -12.10
CA VAL A 364 -7.73 12.25 -12.47
C VAL A 364 -8.80 12.10 -13.55
N ARG A 365 -8.89 10.95 -14.24
CA ARG A 365 -9.82 10.76 -15.38
C ARG A 365 -11.29 10.80 -14.98
N ASP A 366 -11.60 10.47 -13.73
CA ASP A 366 -12.95 10.52 -13.16
C ASP A 366 -12.86 10.68 -11.64
N GLU A 367 -13.75 11.49 -11.04
CA GLU A 367 -13.75 11.73 -9.59
C GLU A 367 -13.98 10.45 -8.77
N ARG A 368 -14.64 9.42 -9.33
CA ARG A 368 -14.81 8.10 -8.69
C ARG A 368 -13.50 7.31 -8.62
N LEU A 369 -12.50 7.66 -9.43
CA LEU A 369 -11.18 7.03 -9.44
C LEU A 369 -10.19 7.72 -8.51
N ILE A 370 -10.60 8.82 -7.85
CA ILE A 370 -9.73 9.59 -6.98
C ILE A 370 -9.07 8.70 -5.93
N ASN A 371 -7.80 8.97 -5.67
CA ASN A 371 -7.08 8.25 -4.63
C ASN A 371 -7.43 8.80 -3.25
N ARG A 372 -7.10 8.02 -2.22
CA ARG A 372 -7.21 8.46 -0.83
C ARG A 372 -6.19 9.54 -0.51
N PHE A 373 -6.59 10.51 0.29
CA PHE A 373 -5.75 11.52 0.92
C PHE A 373 -5.82 11.38 2.44
N ASP A 374 -4.77 10.81 3.05
CA ASP A 374 -4.66 10.63 4.50
C ASP A 374 -3.93 11.84 5.10
N TYR A 375 -4.57 12.56 6.03
CA TYR A 375 -4.03 13.77 6.66
C TYR A 375 -3.96 13.68 8.19
N ASP A 376 -4.53 12.63 8.78
CA ASP A 376 -4.56 12.42 10.22
C ASP A 376 -3.17 12.10 10.80
N GLY A 377 -3.04 12.18 12.12
CA GLY A 377 -1.78 11.92 12.84
C GLY A 377 -1.31 10.46 12.81
N ASP A 378 -2.17 9.52 12.40
CA ASP A 378 -1.88 8.09 12.43
C ASP A 378 -1.45 7.53 11.06
N TYR A 379 -2.16 7.86 9.98
CA TYR A 379 -1.88 7.39 8.61
C TYR A 379 -1.32 8.45 7.67
N GLY A 380 -1.52 9.74 7.95
CA GLY A 380 -0.99 10.82 7.14
C GLY A 380 0.54 10.88 7.12
N THR A 381 1.11 11.10 5.94
CA THR A 381 2.56 11.24 5.74
C THR A 381 2.97 12.72 5.74
N VAL A 382 4.28 12.97 5.96
CA VAL A 382 4.83 14.31 6.25
C VAL A 382 4.35 15.38 5.28
N LEU A 383 4.62 15.22 3.99
CA LEU A 383 4.36 16.26 3.00
C LEU A 383 2.85 16.45 2.73
N ASN A 384 2.08 15.37 2.60
CA ASN A 384 0.63 15.46 2.40
C ASN A 384 -0.05 16.18 3.59
N ARG A 385 0.43 15.95 4.82
CA ARG A 385 -0.03 16.67 6.01
C ARG A 385 0.34 18.15 5.98
N PHE A 386 1.58 18.49 5.61
CA PHE A 386 2.00 19.89 5.52
C PHE A 386 1.23 20.65 4.45
N LEU A 387 1.05 20.07 3.27
CA LEU A 387 0.30 20.71 2.19
C LEU A 387 -1.15 20.95 2.58
N MET A 388 -1.78 19.97 3.24
CA MET A 388 -3.12 20.14 3.79
C MET A 388 -3.16 21.25 4.85
N GLN A 389 -2.24 21.23 5.82
CA GLN A 389 -2.15 22.24 6.88
C GLN A 389 -1.96 23.65 6.31
N GLY A 390 -1.02 23.82 5.39
CA GLY A 390 -0.74 25.08 4.72
C GLY A 390 -1.96 25.63 3.97
N ALA A 391 -2.60 24.78 3.15
CA ALA A 391 -3.81 25.16 2.42
C ALA A 391 -5.01 25.50 3.33
N MET A 392 -5.04 24.96 4.56
CA MET A 392 -6.08 25.20 5.56
C MET A 392 -5.71 26.29 6.58
N GLY A 393 -4.56 26.96 6.40
CA GLY A 393 -4.09 28.00 7.33
C GLY A 393 -3.71 27.48 8.72
N VAL A 394 -3.48 26.18 8.86
CA VAL A 394 -3.05 25.51 10.09
C VAL A 394 -1.52 25.55 10.15
N PRO A 395 -0.90 25.94 11.29
CA PRO A 395 0.55 25.88 11.44
C PRO A 395 1.09 24.47 11.18
N LEU A 396 2.23 24.39 10.48
CA LEU A 396 2.80 23.10 10.08
C LEU A 396 3.33 22.34 11.30
N THR A 397 2.91 21.08 11.46
CA THR A 397 3.27 20.27 12.64
C THR A 397 4.62 19.60 12.49
N VAL A 398 5.70 20.32 12.79
CA VAL A 398 7.07 19.80 12.70
C VAL A 398 7.45 19.14 14.02
N TYR A 399 7.73 17.83 14.02
CA TYR A 399 8.04 17.09 15.24
C TYR A 399 9.51 17.21 15.65
N GLY A 400 9.77 17.67 16.87
CA GLY A 400 11.12 17.94 17.38
C GLY A 400 11.76 19.12 16.65
N THR A 401 13.02 18.97 16.24
CA THR A 401 13.76 20.02 15.50
C THR A 401 13.42 20.05 14.00
N GLY A 402 12.70 19.05 13.50
CA GLY A 402 12.53 18.82 12.05
C GLY A 402 13.82 18.40 11.33
N GLY A 403 14.88 18.09 12.07
CA GLY A 403 16.18 17.71 11.55
C GLY A 403 16.27 16.34 10.90
N GLN A 404 15.17 15.59 10.95
CA GLN A 404 15.16 14.23 10.47
C GLN A 404 15.18 14.23 8.94
N THR A 405 16.16 13.56 8.33
CA THR A 405 16.26 13.39 6.88
C THR A 405 15.48 12.14 6.46
N ARG A 406 14.59 12.27 5.49
CA ARG A 406 13.74 11.19 4.97
C ARG A 406 13.86 11.09 3.46
N ALA A 407 13.70 9.88 2.96
CA ALA A 407 13.57 9.59 1.54
C ALA A 407 12.14 9.86 1.06
N PHE A 408 11.99 10.43 -0.13
CA PHE A 408 10.71 10.78 -0.74
C PHE A 408 10.59 10.20 -2.15
N ILE A 409 9.36 9.90 -2.56
CA ILE A 409 9.02 9.48 -3.92
C ILE A 409 7.60 9.93 -4.28
N HIS A 410 7.36 10.29 -5.53
CA HIS A 410 6.01 10.63 -6.00
C HIS A 410 5.15 9.36 -6.19
N ILE A 411 3.83 9.47 -6.00
CA ILE A 411 2.90 8.35 -6.21
C ILE A 411 2.91 7.82 -7.66
N THR A 412 3.15 8.67 -8.65
CA THR A 412 3.29 8.23 -10.06
C THR A 412 4.51 7.34 -10.25
N ASP A 413 5.65 7.70 -9.67
CA ASP A 413 6.87 6.88 -9.75
C ASP A 413 6.75 5.60 -8.92
N THR A 414 5.90 5.60 -7.89
CA THR A 414 5.56 4.38 -7.18
C THR A 414 5.02 3.32 -8.15
N ALA A 415 4.05 3.68 -9.00
CA ALA A 415 3.47 2.77 -9.98
C ALA A 415 4.47 2.39 -11.09
N ARG A 416 5.28 3.33 -11.58
CA ARG A 416 6.33 3.07 -12.58
C ARG A 416 7.39 2.10 -12.08
N CYS A 417 7.89 2.27 -10.86
CA CYS A 417 8.85 1.36 -10.25
C CYS A 417 8.30 -0.07 -10.12
N ILE A 418 7.00 -0.21 -9.79
CA ILE A 418 6.35 -1.53 -9.72
C ILE A 418 6.31 -2.19 -11.10
N GLU A 419 5.93 -1.45 -12.15
CA GLU A 419 5.99 -1.96 -13.52
C GLU A 419 7.42 -2.35 -13.93
N ILE A 420 8.41 -1.51 -13.65
CA ILE A 420 9.82 -1.83 -13.92
C ILE A 420 10.21 -3.13 -13.22
N ALA A 421 9.85 -3.31 -11.95
CA ALA A 421 10.12 -4.53 -11.19
C ALA A 421 9.43 -5.75 -11.82
N ILE A 422 8.14 -5.65 -12.14
CA ILE A 422 7.37 -6.71 -12.82
C ILE A 422 8.03 -7.10 -14.15
N ASN A 423 8.53 -6.13 -14.90
CA ASN A 423 9.13 -6.36 -16.21
C ASN A 423 10.59 -6.84 -16.15
N ASN A 424 11.24 -6.74 -14.99
CA ASN A 424 12.61 -7.20 -14.77
C ASN A 424 12.68 -8.15 -13.56
N PRO A 425 11.97 -9.29 -13.60
CA PRO A 425 11.98 -10.24 -12.48
C PRO A 425 13.37 -10.87 -12.34
N PRO A 426 13.82 -11.19 -11.11
CA PRO A 426 14.99 -12.04 -10.93
C PRO A 426 14.72 -13.41 -11.56
N LYS A 427 15.77 -14.06 -12.08
CA LYS A 427 15.64 -15.42 -12.62
C LYS A 427 15.42 -16.42 -11.48
N ALA A 428 14.88 -17.59 -11.82
CA ALA A 428 14.76 -18.69 -10.87
C ALA A 428 16.13 -19.01 -10.24
N GLY A 429 16.17 -19.02 -8.90
CA GLY A 429 17.36 -19.27 -8.09
C GLY A 429 18.34 -18.10 -7.95
N GLU A 430 18.10 -16.97 -8.59
CA GLU A 430 18.79 -15.73 -8.23
C GLU A 430 18.35 -15.26 -6.84
N ARG A 431 19.26 -14.59 -6.12
CA ARG A 431 18.95 -14.02 -4.81
C ARG A 431 17.78 -13.04 -4.91
N VAL A 432 17.16 -12.76 -3.77
CA VAL A 432 16.13 -11.70 -3.70
C VAL A 432 16.70 -10.40 -4.23
N GLU A 433 16.00 -9.79 -5.18
CA GLU A 433 16.39 -8.51 -5.72
C GLU A 433 15.86 -7.39 -4.82
N ILE A 434 16.70 -6.42 -4.45
CA ILE A 434 16.30 -5.33 -3.55
C ILE A 434 16.58 -4.01 -4.24
N PHE A 435 15.58 -3.13 -4.29
CA PHE A 435 15.70 -1.78 -4.85
C PHE A 435 15.33 -0.74 -3.81
N ASN A 436 16.06 0.37 -3.78
CA ASN A 436 15.61 1.53 -3.02
C ASN A 436 14.72 2.39 -3.90
N GLN A 437 13.43 2.36 -3.62
CA GLN A 437 12.40 3.05 -4.38
C GLN A 437 12.24 4.49 -3.86
N VAL A 438 13.19 5.34 -4.24
CA VAL A 438 13.40 6.71 -3.74
C VAL A 438 13.76 7.64 -4.89
N ALA A 439 13.21 8.85 -4.90
CA ALA A 439 13.61 9.92 -5.82
C ALA A 439 14.72 10.79 -5.22
N GLU A 440 14.55 11.21 -3.97
CA GLU A 440 15.51 12.08 -3.26
C GLU A 440 15.39 11.96 -1.74
N THR A 441 16.32 12.59 -1.01
CA THR A 441 16.23 12.77 0.45
C THR A 441 16.16 14.24 0.84
N ARG A 442 15.34 14.57 1.84
CA ARG A 442 15.18 15.94 2.38
C ARG A 442 14.99 15.92 3.89
N ARG A 443 15.40 16.98 4.58
CA ARG A 443 15.06 17.18 5.99
C ARG A 443 13.62 17.62 6.13
N VAL A 444 12.94 17.15 7.17
CA VAL A 444 11.54 17.51 7.44
C VAL A 444 11.36 19.03 7.56
N ARG A 445 12.28 19.73 8.23
CA ARG A 445 12.21 21.20 8.36
C ARG A 445 12.36 21.93 7.03
N ASP A 446 13.15 21.39 6.10
CA ASP A 446 13.37 22.02 4.80
C ASP A 446 12.11 21.87 3.95
N VAL A 447 11.48 20.68 3.98
CA VAL A 447 10.17 20.45 3.34
C VAL A 447 9.08 21.33 3.97
N ALA A 448 9.04 21.45 5.30
CA ALA A 448 8.10 22.33 5.99
C ALA A 448 8.31 23.80 5.58
N LYS A 449 9.57 24.24 5.46
CA LYS A 449 9.89 25.60 5.03
C LYS A 449 9.38 25.90 3.63
N LEU A 450 9.56 24.97 2.68
CA LEU A 450 9.03 25.13 1.32
C LEU A 450 7.51 25.37 1.33
N VAL A 451 6.77 24.57 2.09
CA VAL A 451 5.30 24.72 2.20
C VAL A 451 4.92 26.01 2.93
N ALA A 452 5.64 26.37 3.99
CA ALA A 452 5.40 27.60 4.75
C ALA A 452 5.63 28.86 3.90
N ASP A 453 6.71 28.89 3.11
CA ASP A 453 7.04 30.01 2.23
C ASP A 453 5.96 30.20 1.14
N GLN A 454 5.39 29.10 0.62
CA GLN A 454 4.33 29.15 -0.40
C GLN A 454 2.95 29.52 0.15
N THR A 455 2.61 29.03 1.35
CA THR A 455 1.25 29.18 1.92
C THR A 455 1.13 30.31 2.95
N GLY A 456 2.26 30.85 3.41
CA GLY A 456 2.31 31.91 4.42
C GLY A 456 1.91 31.46 5.84
N VAL A 457 1.85 30.16 6.10
CA VAL A 457 1.58 29.62 7.44
C VAL A 457 2.86 29.50 8.26
N GLU A 458 2.74 29.59 9.58
CA GLU A 458 3.87 29.40 10.48
C GLU A 458 4.25 27.91 10.62
N MET A 459 5.53 27.66 10.86
CA MET A 459 6.01 26.34 11.27
C MET A 459 5.95 26.23 12.80
N ASN A 460 5.30 25.18 13.31
CA ASN A 460 5.22 24.92 14.74
C ASN A 460 6.05 23.69 15.12
N LEU A 461 7.07 23.90 15.96
CA LEU A 461 7.91 22.84 16.50
C LEU A 461 7.20 22.20 17.69
N LEU A 462 6.69 20.98 17.50
CA LEU A 462 5.97 20.22 18.52
C LEU A 462 6.89 19.20 19.22
N PRO A 463 6.58 18.79 20.46
CA PRO A 463 7.19 17.60 21.05
C PRO A 463 7.08 16.39 20.12
N ASN A 464 8.16 15.62 19.98
CA ASN A 464 8.16 14.48 19.04
C ASN A 464 7.46 13.26 19.67
N PRO A 465 6.36 12.74 19.10
CA PRO A 465 5.69 11.56 19.61
C PRO A 465 6.48 10.25 19.39
N ARG A 466 7.55 10.30 18.58
CA ARG A 466 8.36 9.15 18.16
C ARG A 466 9.67 9.07 18.93
N GLN A 467 10.20 7.85 19.03
CA GLN A 467 11.56 7.63 19.53
C GLN A 467 12.51 7.49 18.34
N GLU A 468 13.06 8.62 17.90
CA GLU A 468 14.01 8.70 16.78
C GLU A 468 15.07 9.79 17.06
N ALA A 469 16.11 9.84 16.22
CA ALA A 469 17.13 10.87 16.30
C ALA A 469 16.50 12.25 15.99
N ALA A 470 16.95 13.30 16.69
CA ALA A 470 16.50 14.66 16.42
C ALA A 470 17.00 15.16 15.05
N GLU A 471 18.25 14.83 14.73
CA GLU A 471 18.90 15.11 13.45
C GLU A 471 19.54 13.81 12.94
N ASN A 472 19.52 13.58 11.63
CA ASN A 472 20.26 12.50 10.99
C ASN A 472 20.65 12.87 9.56
N GLU A 473 21.69 12.22 9.03
CA GLU A 473 22.04 12.26 7.62
C GLU A 473 21.60 10.96 6.96
N LEU A 474 20.92 11.07 5.83
CA LEU A 474 20.41 9.94 5.06
C LEU A 474 20.76 10.17 3.59
N ASP A 475 21.68 9.34 3.11
CA ASP A 475 22.06 9.23 1.71
C ASP A 475 21.73 7.82 1.24
N VAL A 476 21.16 7.68 0.05
CA VAL A 476 20.54 6.43 -0.41
C VAL A 476 20.75 6.27 -1.91
N SER A 477 21.34 5.15 -2.32
CA SER A 477 21.43 4.81 -3.74
C SER A 477 20.07 4.39 -4.29
N ASN A 478 19.65 4.95 -5.43
CA ASN A 478 18.52 4.50 -6.25
C ASN A 478 18.96 4.10 -7.68
N LYS A 479 20.24 3.75 -7.83
CA LYS A 479 20.91 3.56 -9.12
C LYS A 479 20.29 2.45 -9.96
N LYS A 480 19.80 1.36 -9.35
CA LYS A 480 19.20 0.25 -10.10
C LYS A 480 17.97 0.71 -10.89
N PHE A 481 17.04 1.45 -10.27
CA PHE A 481 15.88 1.97 -11.00
C PHE A 481 16.27 2.97 -12.09
N CYS A 482 17.19 3.88 -11.80
CA CYS A 482 17.68 4.84 -12.79
C CYS A 482 18.33 4.13 -13.98
N SER A 483 19.08 3.05 -13.74
CA SER A 483 19.70 2.24 -14.78
C SER A 483 18.70 1.48 -15.66
N LEU A 484 17.49 1.25 -15.14
CA LEU A 484 16.36 0.63 -15.85
C LEU A 484 15.45 1.68 -16.52
N GLY A 485 15.86 2.95 -16.55
CA GLY A 485 15.16 4.01 -17.28
C GLY A 485 14.17 4.83 -16.45
N LEU A 486 14.16 4.71 -15.12
CA LEU A 486 13.41 5.64 -14.28
C LEU A 486 14.07 7.02 -14.30
N ASP A 487 13.29 8.05 -14.61
CA ASP A 487 13.63 9.45 -14.38
C ASP A 487 12.79 9.98 -13.19
N PRO A 488 13.35 10.06 -11.97
CA PRO A 488 12.56 10.32 -10.77
C PRO A 488 11.99 11.74 -10.70
N ILE A 489 10.72 11.84 -10.35
CA ILE A 489 10.03 13.09 -10.02
C ILE A 489 10.51 13.57 -8.64
N THR A 490 11.23 14.68 -8.63
CA THR A 490 11.65 15.37 -7.40
C THR A 490 10.60 16.38 -6.95
N LEU A 491 10.67 16.76 -5.69
CA LEU A 491 9.92 17.84 -5.06
C LEU A 491 10.27 19.17 -5.72
N ASP A 492 9.30 19.74 -6.41
CA ASP A 492 9.32 21.09 -6.97
C ASP A 492 8.04 21.84 -6.55
N GLU A 493 8.11 23.16 -6.50
CA GLU A 493 7.03 24.05 -6.05
C GLU A 493 5.75 23.89 -6.89
N ALA A 494 5.90 23.58 -8.19
CA ALA A 494 4.76 23.38 -9.07
C ALA A 494 3.89 22.18 -8.66
N LEU A 495 4.49 21.12 -8.12
CA LEU A 495 3.75 19.93 -7.68
C LEU A 495 2.91 20.16 -6.43
N PHE A 496 3.21 21.20 -5.66
CA PHE A 496 2.38 21.59 -4.51
C PHE A 496 1.03 22.18 -4.94
N ASN A 497 0.92 22.71 -6.16
CA ASN A 497 -0.33 23.26 -6.68
C ASN A 497 -1.40 22.18 -6.83
N GLU A 498 -1.06 21.01 -7.38
CA GLU A 498 -2.00 19.89 -7.54
C GLU A 498 -2.60 19.48 -6.18
N VAL A 499 -1.74 19.28 -5.19
CA VAL A 499 -2.19 18.89 -3.85
C VAL A 499 -3.00 20.01 -3.20
N THR A 500 -2.60 21.27 -3.40
CA THR A 500 -3.34 22.43 -2.88
C THR A 500 -4.73 22.51 -3.49
N GLU A 501 -4.90 22.26 -4.80
CA GLU A 501 -6.20 22.22 -5.46
C GLU A 501 -7.12 21.14 -4.88
N VAL A 502 -6.59 19.93 -4.67
CA VAL A 502 -7.32 18.83 -4.01
C VAL A 502 -7.74 19.25 -2.61
N VAL A 503 -6.84 19.85 -1.83
CA VAL A 503 -7.17 20.29 -0.47
C VAL A 503 -8.22 21.40 -0.50
N GLN A 504 -8.09 22.42 -1.36
CA GLN A 504 -9.09 23.49 -1.45
C GLN A 504 -10.47 22.95 -1.84
N LYS A 505 -10.53 21.99 -2.76
CA LYS A 505 -11.79 21.35 -3.16
C LYS A 505 -12.45 20.60 -2.01
N TYR A 506 -11.66 19.88 -1.19
CA TYR A 506 -12.19 18.98 -0.17
C TYR A 506 -11.97 19.43 1.28
N LYS A 507 -11.49 20.66 1.54
CA LYS A 507 -11.19 21.18 2.89
C LYS A 507 -12.36 21.07 3.87
N HIS A 508 -13.60 21.14 3.38
CA HIS A 508 -14.81 20.99 4.17
C HIS A 508 -14.97 19.61 4.83
N ARG A 509 -14.19 18.60 4.41
CA ARG A 509 -14.16 17.25 4.96
C ARG A 509 -13.08 17.04 6.02
N CYS A 510 -12.22 18.03 6.23
CA CYS A 510 -11.17 17.94 7.25
C CYS A 510 -11.80 17.95 8.65
N ASP A 511 -11.38 17.00 9.48
CA ASP A 511 -11.56 17.03 10.92
C ASP A 511 -10.26 17.57 11.57
N PRO A 512 -10.25 18.83 12.06
CA PRO A 512 -9.05 19.43 12.65
C PRO A 512 -8.54 18.67 13.87
N THR A 513 -9.43 17.95 14.58
CA THR A 513 -9.07 17.19 15.79
C THR A 513 -8.20 15.97 15.49
N LYS A 514 -8.08 15.58 14.21
CA LYS A 514 -7.23 14.46 13.78
C LYS A 514 -5.83 14.89 13.35
N ILE A 515 -5.56 16.19 13.29
CA ILE A 515 -4.30 16.71 12.76
C ILE A 515 -3.13 16.43 13.71
N LEU A 516 -3.30 16.65 15.01
CA LEU A 516 -2.23 16.42 16.00
C LEU A 516 -1.94 14.92 16.20
N PRO A 517 -0.73 14.54 16.64
CA PRO A 517 -0.39 13.13 16.84
C PRO A 517 -1.24 12.50 17.95
N ALA A 518 -1.75 11.30 17.69
CA ALA A 518 -2.58 10.53 18.62
C ALA A 518 -1.97 9.16 19.00
N SER A 519 -0.71 8.93 18.62
CA SER A 519 0.01 7.69 18.89
C SER A 519 1.45 8.00 19.29
N PHE A 520 1.91 7.39 20.37
CA PHE A 520 3.19 7.69 21.01
C PHE A 520 4.03 6.41 21.13
N TRP A 521 5.34 6.52 20.91
CA TRP A 521 6.22 5.35 20.90
C TRP A 521 6.37 4.70 22.27
N ASN A 522 6.38 5.53 23.31
CA ASN A 522 6.55 5.13 24.69
C ASN A 522 5.90 6.15 25.63
N LYS A 523 5.84 5.81 26.92
CA LYS A 523 5.21 6.64 27.95
C LYS A 523 5.84 8.04 28.05
N LYS A 524 7.17 8.12 27.96
CA LYS A 524 7.89 9.40 28.00
C LYS A 524 7.45 10.33 26.86
N ARG A 525 7.34 9.82 25.64
CA ARG A 525 6.85 10.63 24.50
C ARG A 525 5.40 11.06 24.66
N ALA A 526 4.55 10.20 25.23
CA ALA A 526 3.17 10.57 25.55
C ALA A 526 3.10 11.70 26.59
N GLU A 527 3.94 11.64 27.63
CA GLU A 527 4.04 12.68 28.67
C GLU A 527 4.55 14.01 28.08
N GLU A 528 5.58 13.98 27.22
CA GLU A 528 6.11 15.15 26.51
C GLU A 528 5.06 15.81 25.59
N CYS A 529 4.14 15.02 25.03
CA CYS A 529 3.08 15.49 24.15
C CYS A 529 1.77 15.83 24.89
N ALA A 530 1.72 15.71 26.22
CA ALA A 530 0.46 15.85 26.98
C ALA A 530 -0.15 17.25 26.93
N SER A 531 0.63 18.27 26.57
CA SER A 531 0.15 19.65 26.37
C SER A 531 -0.52 19.87 25.01
N LEU A 532 -0.42 18.91 24.08
CA LEU A 532 -1.07 19.00 22.77
C LEU A 532 -2.56 18.75 22.91
N ASP A 533 -3.36 19.78 22.66
CA ASP A 533 -4.83 19.69 22.67
C ASP A 533 -5.38 19.64 21.23
N PRO A 534 -5.90 18.50 20.76
CA PRO A 534 -6.50 18.39 19.44
C PRO A 534 -7.65 19.36 19.18
N SER A 535 -8.38 19.78 20.22
CA SER A 535 -9.49 20.73 20.08
C SER A 535 -9.02 22.18 19.86
N SER A 536 -7.74 22.45 20.12
CA SER A 536 -7.13 23.77 19.91
C SER A 536 -6.81 24.08 18.45
N VAL A 537 -6.82 23.08 17.57
CA VAL A 537 -6.47 23.24 16.15
C VAL A 537 -7.55 24.04 15.43
N LYS A 538 -7.17 25.23 14.95
CA LYS A 538 -8.06 26.11 14.19
C LYS A 538 -7.71 26.07 12.71
N VAL A 539 -8.74 25.90 11.89
CA VAL A 539 -8.66 25.99 10.43
C VAL A 539 -9.15 27.36 9.98
N LYS A 540 -8.46 27.98 9.01
CA LYS A 540 -8.99 29.14 8.29
C LYS A 540 -9.98 28.62 7.25
N VAL A 541 -11.28 28.73 7.53
CA VAL A 541 -12.36 28.32 6.62
C VAL A 541 -12.43 29.23 5.41
#